data_AF-A0A9Q1QYR0-F1
#
_entry.id   AF-A0A9Q1QYR0-F1
#
_cell.length_a   1.000
_cell.length_b   1.000
_cell.length_c   1.000
_cell.angle_alpha   90.00
_cell.angle_beta   90.00
_cell.angle_gamma   90.00
#
_symmetry.space_group_name_H-M   'P 1'
#
loop_
_entity.id
_entity.type
_entity.pdbx_description
1 polymer ?
#
loop_
_entity_poly.entity_id
_entity_poly.type
_entity_poly.pdbx_seq_one_letter_code
_entity_poly.pdbx_strand_id
1 'polypeptide(L)'
;MKELVVLSLTGLLVSQNHDTQSCMDPNVLEAKVVVSSYGHDGPMGATGVKRLRSIDMINIVPGMKALDMNAAEDAIVRLTREVVPGMIVTGMEVAEIDGAPRMTSFFHQEDIRSDLRIS
;
A
#
# COMPACT_ATOMS: atom_id res chain seq x y z
N MET A 1 10.04 -17.26 -12.21
CA MET A 1 9.91 -15.84 -11.84
C MET A 1 8.76 -15.31 -12.67
N LYS A 2 7.57 -15.13 -12.08
CA LYS A 2 6.40 -14.63 -12.82
C LYS A 2 6.39 -13.12 -12.65
N GLU A 3 6.42 -12.42 -13.77
CA GLU A 3 6.54 -10.96 -13.87
C GLU A 3 5.31 -10.30 -13.23
N LEU A 4 5.55 -9.36 -12.31
CA LEU A 4 4.50 -8.54 -11.73
C LEU A 4 4.40 -7.25 -12.55
N VAL A 5 3.31 -7.12 -13.28
CA VAL A 5 3.01 -5.94 -14.10
C VAL A 5 2.54 -4.80 -13.18
N VAL A 6 3.25 -3.67 -13.17
CA VAL A 6 2.84 -2.46 -12.43
C VAL A 6 1.80 -1.72 -13.25
N LEU A 7 0.59 -1.59 -12.70
CA LEU A 7 -0.44 -0.69 -13.23
C LEU A 7 0.05 0.76 -13.08
N SER A 8 0.34 1.39 -14.23
CA SER A 8 0.91 2.73 -14.35
C SER A 8 0.08 3.81 -13.62
N LEU A 9 0.78 4.84 -13.10
CA LEU A 9 0.23 6.11 -12.61
C LEU A 9 -0.72 6.80 -13.63
N THR A 10 -0.59 6.49 -14.93
CA THR A 10 -1.50 6.98 -15.98
C THR A 10 -2.93 6.46 -15.83
N GLY A 11 -3.12 5.28 -15.24
CA GLY A 11 -4.45 4.72 -14.99
C GLY A 11 -5.27 5.53 -13.99
N LEU A 12 -4.64 6.33 -13.14
CA LEU A 12 -5.30 7.09 -12.08
C LEU A 12 -6.11 8.28 -12.64
N LEU A 13 -5.51 9.07 -13.55
CA LEU A 13 -6.17 10.18 -14.24
C LEU A 13 -7.25 9.67 -15.21
N VAL A 14 -6.93 8.60 -15.95
CA VAL A 14 -7.89 7.91 -16.82
C VAL A 14 -9.07 7.35 -16.01
N SER A 15 -8.82 6.76 -14.84
CA SER A 15 -9.89 6.19 -13.99
C SER A 15 -10.88 7.24 -13.48
N GLN A 16 -10.43 8.47 -13.23
CA GLN A 16 -11.31 9.54 -12.74
C GLN A 16 -12.25 10.08 -13.82
N ASN A 17 -11.94 9.83 -15.10
CA ASN A 17 -12.67 10.39 -16.24
C ASN A 17 -13.15 9.33 -17.24
N HIS A 18 -13.09 8.06 -16.86
CA HIS A 18 -13.40 6.92 -17.74
C HIS A 18 -14.84 6.93 -18.27
N ASP A 19 -15.77 7.58 -17.58
CA ASP A 19 -17.18 7.72 -18.00
C ASP A 19 -17.44 8.97 -18.85
N THR A 20 -16.46 9.87 -18.97
CA THR A 20 -16.63 11.19 -19.61
C THR A 20 -15.94 11.30 -20.98
N GLN A 21 -15.29 10.23 -21.43
CA GLN A 21 -14.53 10.16 -22.68
C GLN A 21 -14.70 8.78 -23.32
N SER A 22 -14.23 8.59 -24.56
CA SER A 22 -14.09 7.26 -25.15
C SER A 22 -13.09 6.41 -24.35
N CYS A 23 -13.11 5.09 -24.55
CA CYS A 23 -12.15 4.18 -23.91
C CYS A 23 -10.70 4.68 -24.07
N MET A 24 -9.96 4.70 -22.97
CA MET A 24 -8.57 5.13 -22.90
C MET A 24 -7.75 4.02 -22.24
N ASP A 25 -6.96 3.30 -23.03
CA ASP A 25 -6.13 2.23 -22.50
C ASP A 25 -4.97 2.81 -21.66
N PRO A 26 -4.67 2.23 -20.48
CA PRO A 26 -3.55 2.65 -19.66
C PRO A 26 -2.21 2.18 -20.25
N ASN A 27 -1.13 2.87 -19.90
CA ASN A 27 0.22 2.38 -20.19
C ASN A 27 0.67 1.31 -19.17
N VAL A 28 1.68 0.51 -19.54
CA VAL A 28 2.21 -0.58 -18.71
C VAL A 28 3.66 -0.28 -18.30
N LEU A 29 4.01 -0.61 -17.05
CA LEU A 29 5.37 -0.56 -16.54
C LEU A 29 5.77 -1.92 -15.95
N GLU A 30 6.91 -2.43 -16.38
CA GLU A 30 7.48 -3.68 -15.85
C GLU A 30 8.53 -3.37 -14.79
N ALA A 31 8.48 -4.08 -13.67
CA ALA A 31 9.44 -3.92 -12.57
C ALA A 31 9.75 -5.28 -11.94
N LYS A 32 10.99 -5.42 -11.44
CA LYS A 32 11.39 -6.63 -10.69
C LYS A 32 10.75 -6.69 -9.31
N VAL A 33 10.62 -5.54 -8.67
CA VAL A 33 10.01 -5.37 -7.34
C VAL A 33 9.20 -4.09 -7.36
N VAL A 34 8.02 -4.14 -6.76
CA VAL A 34 7.08 -3.03 -6.67
C VAL A 34 6.88 -2.71 -5.20
N VAL A 35 7.00 -1.43 -4.84
CA VAL A 35 6.72 -0.97 -3.47
C VAL A 35 5.39 -0.21 -3.50
N SER A 36 4.38 -0.80 -2.87
CA SER A 36 3.04 -0.26 -2.73
C SER A 36 2.94 0.57 -1.47
N SER A 37 2.69 1.86 -1.63
CA SER A 37 2.60 2.84 -0.55
C SER A 37 1.41 3.79 -0.77
N TYR A 38 0.25 3.25 -1.13
CA TYR A 38 -0.94 4.05 -1.50
C TYR A 38 -1.70 4.63 -0.30
N GLY A 39 -1.22 4.41 0.93
CA GLY A 39 -1.90 4.85 2.15
C GLY A 39 -3.11 3.99 2.51
N HIS A 40 -3.91 4.47 3.47
CA HIS A 40 -5.11 3.76 3.95
C HIS A 40 -6.28 3.88 2.96
N ASP A 41 -7.40 3.20 3.24
CA ASP A 41 -8.57 3.15 2.37
C ASP A 41 -9.08 4.56 1.98
N GLY A 42 -9.42 4.71 0.70
CA GLY A 42 -9.92 5.93 0.07
C GLY A 42 -10.08 5.74 -1.45
N PRO A 43 -10.51 6.78 -2.20
CA PRO A 43 -10.73 6.69 -3.65
C PRO A 43 -9.48 6.26 -4.44
N MET A 44 -8.30 6.62 -3.92
CA MET A 44 -6.98 6.32 -4.49
C MET A 44 -6.16 5.44 -3.54
N GLY A 45 -6.68 5.26 -2.33
CA GLY A 45 -5.99 4.66 -1.20
C GLY A 45 -6.14 3.15 -1.19
N ALA A 46 -5.11 2.48 -0.70
CA ALA A 46 -5.04 1.02 -0.63
C ALA A 46 -5.27 0.31 -1.98
N THR A 47 -4.96 0.97 -3.09
CA THR A 47 -5.24 0.47 -4.45
C THR A 47 -4.47 -0.83 -4.73
N GLY A 48 -3.23 -0.94 -4.25
CA GLY A 48 -2.42 -2.14 -4.40
C GLY A 48 -3.06 -3.34 -3.71
N VAL A 49 -3.33 -3.23 -2.41
CA VAL A 49 -3.94 -4.32 -1.63
C VAL A 49 -5.36 -4.67 -2.08
N LYS A 50 -6.18 -3.68 -2.45
CA LYS A 50 -7.52 -3.94 -3.02
C LYS A 50 -7.43 -4.65 -4.36
N ARG A 51 -6.44 -4.29 -5.21
CA ARG A 51 -6.23 -4.97 -6.48
C ARG A 51 -5.82 -6.42 -6.25
N LEU A 52 -4.89 -6.68 -5.32
CA LEU A 52 -4.49 -8.04 -4.94
C LEU A 52 -5.69 -8.89 -4.50
N ARG A 53 -6.65 -8.30 -3.78
CA ARG A 53 -7.90 -8.98 -3.41
C ARG A 53 -8.79 -9.24 -4.62
N SER A 54 -8.93 -8.29 -5.53
CA SER A 54 -9.80 -8.43 -6.72
C SER A 54 -9.33 -9.50 -7.72
N ILE A 55 -8.06 -9.89 -7.64
CA ILE A 55 -7.44 -10.95 -8.45
C ILE A 55 -7.18 -12.22 -7.64
N ASP A 56 -7.81 -12.34 -6.46
CA ASP A 56 -7.74 -13.50 -5.56
C ASP A 56 -6.31 -13.93 -5.17
N MET A 57 -5.36 -12.99 -5.17
CA MET A 57 -4.01 -13.24 -4.65
C MET A 57 -3.94 -13.11 -3.12
N ILE A 58 -4.89 -12.40 -2.51
CA ILE A 58 -5.09 -12.35 -1.06
C ILE A 58 -6.57 -12.55 -0.73
N ASN A 59 -6.85 -13.29 0.34
CA ASN A 59 -8.22 -13.73 0.64
C ASN A 59 -9.04 -12.67 1.39
N ILE A 60 -8.39 -11.92 2.29
CA ILE A 60 -9.07 -11.00 3.21
C ILE A 60 -8.27 -9.71 3.30
N VAL A 61 -8.98 -8.58 3.20
CA VAL A 61 -8.46 -7.25 3.55
C VAL A 61 -9.32 -6.79 4.74
N PRO A 62 -8.84 -6.97 5.99
CA PRO A 62 -9.60 -6.70 7.21
C PRO A 62 -9.91 -5.21 7.39
N GLY A 63 -9.12 -4.33 6.77
CA GLY A 63 -9.29 -2.88 6.85
C GLY A 63 -8.64 -2.27 8.10
N MET A 64 -8.30 -0.98 8.03
CA MET A 64 -7.68 -0.28 9.16
C MET A 64 -8.56 -0.28 10.42
N LYS A 65 -7.95 -0.44 11.60
CA LYS A 65 -8.65 -0.36 12.90
C LYS A 65 -8.69 1.08 13.44
N ALA A 66 -9.34 1.25 14.59
CA ALA A 66 -9.39 2.50 15.33
C ALA A 66 -7.98 3.04 15.68
N LEU A 67 -7.94 4.30 16.07
CA LEU A 67 -6.69 5.01 16.35
C LEU A 67 -6.05 4.54 17.65
N ASP A 68 -4.81 4.05 17.57
CA ASP A 68 -3.92 3.77 18.69
C ASP A 68 -2.49 4.01 18.21
N MET A 69 -1.92 5.17 18.58
CA MET A 69 -0.63 5.62 18.05
C MET A 69 0.52 4.68 18.42
N ASN A 70 0.60 4.31 19.69
CA ASN A 70 1.72 3.51 20.21
C ASN A 70 1.71 2.11 19.60
N ALA A 71 0.54 1.50 19.49
CA ALA A 71 0.43 0.18 18.86
C ALA A 71 0.54 0.23 17.34
N ALA A 72 0.12 1.34 16.70
CA ALA A 72 0.15 1.49 15.25
C ALA A 72 1.59 1.56 14.72
N GLU A 73 2.45 2.42 15.25
CA GLU A 73 3.79 2.64 14.70
C GLU A 73 4.62 1.34 14.69
N ASP A 74 4.71 0.66 15.83
CA ASP A 74 5.40 -0.62 15.96
C ASP A 74 4.80 -1.69 15.05
N ALA A 75 3.47 -1.73 14.92
CA ALA A 75 2.81 -2.68 14.04
C ALA A 75 3.13 -2.42 12.57
N ILE A 76 3.07 -1.17 12.09
CA ILE A 76 3.33 -0.83 10.69
C ILE A 76 4.78 -1.14 10.31
N VAL A 77 5.75 -0.79 11.17
CA VAL A 77 7.17 -1.09 10.93
C VAL A 77 7.39 -2.60 10.87
N ARG A 78 6.85 -3.35 11.84
CA ARG A 78 7.02 -4.80 11.93
C ARG A 78 6.33 -5.56 10.79
N LEU A 79 5.21 -5.06 10.28
CA LEU A 79 4.38 -5.74 9.28
C LEU A 79 4.75 -5.37 7.84
N THR A 80 5.55 -4.33 7.63
CA THR A 80 6.08 -3.97 6.30
C THR A 80 6.91 -5.13 5.74
N ARG A 81 6.42 -5.73 4.65
CA ARG A 81 7.03 -6.93 4.05
C ARG A 81 6.63 -7.09 2.60
N GLU A 82 7.28 -8.04 1.94
CA GLU A 82 6.81 -8.61 0.69
C GLU A 82 5.53 -9.44 0.96
N VAL A 83 4.39 -8.97 0.44
CA VAL A 83 3.08 -9.59 0.65
C VAL A 83 2.83 -10.69 -0.36
N VAL A 84 3.17 -10.43 -1.62
CA VAL A 84 3.18 -11.41 -2.71
C VAL A 84 4.53 -11.32 -3.41
N PRO A 85 5.02 -12.41 -4.05
CA PRO A 85 6.30 -12.37 -4.76
C PRO A 85 6.36 -11.20 -5.75
N GLY A 86 7.31 -10.28 -5.55
CA GLY A 86 7.51 -9.08 -6.36
C GLY A 86 6.79 -7.82 -5.85
N MET A 87 5.99 -7.87 -4.77
CA MET A 87 5.28 -6.72 -4.23
C MET A 87 5.47 -6.55 -2.71
N ILE A 88 6.11 -5.44 -2.34
CA ILE A 88 6.27 -5.00 -0.96
C ILE A 88 5.17 -3.99 -0.63
N VAL A 89 4.51 -4.14 0.51
CA VAL A 89 3.52 -3.17 0.99
C VAL A 89 4.08 -2.43 2.19
N THR A 90 3.97 -1.10 2.19
CA THR A 90 4.53 -0.22 3.23
C THR A 90 3.58 0.91 3.61
N GLY A 91 3.88 1.57 4.72
CA GLY A 91 3.10 2.69 5.25
C GLY A 91 1.69 2.29 5.69
N MET A 92 0.75 3.24 5.62
CA MET A 92 -0.63 3.04 6.07
C MET A 92 -1.43 2.01 5.24
N GLU A 93 -0.90 1.59 4.09
CA GLU A 93 -1.50 0.49 3.31
C GLU A 93 -1.32 -0.88 4.02
N VAL A 94 -0.29 -1.02 4.85
CA VAL A 94 -0.09 -2.19 5.72
C VAL A 94 -1.23 -2.33 6.73
N ALA A 95 -1.78 -1.21 7.20
CA ALA A 95 -2.91 -1.22 8.12
C ALA A 95 -4.16 -1.86 7.51
N GLU A 96 -4.34 -1.70 6.20
CA GLU A 96 -5.50 -2.22 5.48
C GLU A 96 -5.43 -3.74 5.30
N ILE A 97 -4.25 -4.26 5.00
CA ILE A 97 -4.06 -5.71 4.77
C ILE A 97 -3.97 -6.52 6.06
N ASP A 98 -3.34 -5.99 7.10
CA ASP A 98 -3.13 -6.72 8.36
C ASP A 98 -4.08 -6.29 9.48
N GLY A 99 -4.90 -5.26 9.24
CA GLY A 99 -5.88 -4.76 10.22
C GLY A 99 -5.20 -4.13 11.42
N ALA A 100 -4.17 -3.34 11.17
CA ALA A 100 -3.46 -2.61 12.22
C ALA A 100 -4.26 -1.37 12.66
N PRO A 101 -4.10 -0.91 13.91
CA PRO A 101 -4.58 0.40 14.35
C PRO A 101 -3.99 1.51 13.47
N ARG A 102 -4.73 2.60 13.30
CA ARG A 102 -4.23 3.77 12.57
C ARG A 102 -3.43 4.69 13.49
N MET A 103 -2.38 5.30 12.96
CA MET A 103 -1.72 6.45 13.57
C MET A 103 -2.31 7.76 13.01
N THR A 104 -2.18 8.87 13.76
CA THR A 104 -2.56 10.21 13.26
C THR A 104 -1.47 10.77 12.34
N SER A 105 -1.61 12.02 11.87
CA SER A 105 -0.60 12.81 11.16
C SER A 105 0.69 13.11 11.95
N PHE A 106 1.07 12.25 12.90
CA PHE A 106 2.32 12.37 13.63
C PHE A 106 3.34 11.44 12.96
N PHE A 107 4.24 12.03 12.19
CA PHE A 107 5.49 11.38 11.78
C PHE A 107 6.45 11.71 12.92
N HIS A 108 6.82 10.74 13.76
CA HIS A 108 7.78 10.97 14.86
C HIS A 108 9.11 11.47 14.29
N GLN A 109 9.32 12.79 14.31
CA GLN A 109 10.61 13.46 14.11
C GLN A 109 11.46 13.45 15.39
N GLU A 110 10.97 12.85 16.49
CA GLU A 110 11.67 12.77 17.78
C GLU A 110 11.90 11.35 18.32
N ASP A 111 11.84 10.31 17.48
CA ASP A 111 12.26 8.96 17.91
C ASP A 111 12.98 8.18 16.77
N ILE A 112 13.87 8.86 16.03
CA ILE A 112 15.13 8.20 15.67
C ILE A 112 15.87 8.05 16.99
N ARG A 113 15.49 7.01 17.73
CA ARG A 113 16.30 6.51 18.82
C ARG A 113 17.68 6.22 18.22
N SER A 114 18.66 6.50 19.05
CA SER A 114 20.11 6.44 18.81
C SER A 114 20.64 5.04 18.45
N ASP A 115 19.80 4.13 17.99
CA ASP A 115 20.03 2.69 17.83
C ASP A 115 19.98 2.19 16.39
N LEU A 116 19.69 3.04 15.39
CA LEU A 116 20.07 2.78 13.99
C LEU A 116 21.57 3.04 13.74
N ARG A 117 22.43 2.43 14.57
CA ARG A 117 23.77 2.05 14.12
C ARG A 117 23.61 0.74 13.37
N ILE A 118 23.92 0.79 12.08
CA ILE A 118 24.41 -0.40 11.36
C ILE A 118 25.63 -0.88 12.16
N SER A 119 25.47 -1.97 12.89
CA SER A 119 26.55 -2.78 13.46
C SER A 119 26.48 -4.17 12.86
#